data_AF-A0A4P7WWI7-F1
#
_entry.id   AF-A0A4P7WWI7-F1
#
_cell.length_a   1.000
_cell.length_b   1.000
_cell.length_c   1.000
_cell.angle_alpha   90.00
_cell.angle_beta   90.00
_cell.angle_gamma   90.00
#
_symmetry.space_group_name_H-M   'P 1'
#
loop_
_entity.id
_entity.type
_entity.pdbx_description
1 polymer ?
#
loop_
_entity_poly.entity_id
_entity_poly.type
_entity_poly.pdbx_seq_one_letter_code
_entity_poly.pdbx_strand_id
1 'polypeptide(L)'
;MGINTFKIAFEDGTTKSISIEIVDDHVCKYCADEITLDQIKKTIEETVGSNQITNINKVLPFINKYRKDFGLDTCLKKAHFLAQVTHESDKFNSLQEYERWNYRRKNKATGKLVSLPGVFNNTAIEFDETMGKSLKEHLTKIFAIKDDKDKVLTKTNDEIKKLLLDNKVKVVDKKLYTNYQQGEELLKEVKEKKKKEDGTETEVIKFKIYLKNHSHFPIPLLSRMYAPYTGDIRRLGNGDELSRDGWKYKGRGLKQLTGVANYEDFTKYRNSVTFPDDTSGKIDFAKNEDTGNPQDVKKGNYVKVAEPIYAVQSALWFWNGGTQYSSKYAVEHAENDDINSVSKAVNSRDTDNLTTREGYYNNARKKDAIDIVRHHTDIYDNGTDKQKKTSKAYFEKWKDKDDEAKNKLEEINEADKAETDKKDDTKTN
;
A
#
# COMPACT_ATOMS: atom_id res chain seq x y z
N MET A 1 14.63 38.86 12.43
CA MET A 1 14.14 40.12 11.82
C MET A 1 15.31 41.04 11.56
N GLY A 2 15.60 41.30 10.28
CA GLY A 2 16.59 42.28 9.86
C GLY A 2 15.98 43.19 8.81
N ILE A 3 16.12 44.50 8.98
CA ILE A 3 15.74 45.48 7.96
C ILE A 3 16.99 45.77 7.13
N ASN A 4 16.97 45.33 5.86
CA ASN A 4 18.00 45.68 4.91
C ASN A 4 17.54 46.89 4.11
N THR A 5 18.24 48.02 4.25
CA THR A 5 17.96 49.22 3.47
C THR A 5 18.91 49.30 2.28
N PHE A 6 18.35 49.25 1.08
CA PHE A 6 19.05 49.43 -0.18
C PHE A 6 18.83 50.85 -0.69
N LYS A 7 19.89 51.52 -1.13
CA LYS A 7 19.78 52.79 -1.86
C LYS A 7 19.80 52.51 -3.35
N ILE A 8 18.73 52.86 -4.05
CA ILE A 8 18.63 52.73 -5.50
C ILE A 8 18.74 54.13 -6.10
N ALA A 9 19.75 54.33 -6.95
CA ALA A 9 19.91 55.54 -7.74
C ALA A 9 19.18 55.38 -9.09
N PHE A 10 18.43 56.41 -9.48
CA PHE A 10 17.70 56.49 -10.75
C PHE A 10 18.47 57.36 -11.76
N GLU A 11 18.17 57.18 -13.05
CA GLU A 11 18.84 57.89 -14.15
C GLU A 11 18.64 59.42 -14.09
N ASP A 12 17.60 59.89 -13.41
CA ASP A 12 17.32 61.31 -13.16
C ASP A 12 18.18 61.92 -12.03
N GLY A 13 19.11 61.14 -11.46
CA GLY A 13 19.99 61.54 -10.37
C GLY A 13 19.35 61.46 -8.98
N THR A 14 18.08 61.05 -8.87
CA THR A 14 17.45 60.83 -7.57
C THR A 14 17.89 59.50 -6.96
N THR A 15 17.95 59.44 -5.63
CA THR A 15 18.20 58.19 -4.90
C THR A 15 17.03 57.92 -3.96
N LYS A 16 16.43 56.74 -4.04
CA LYS A 16 15.42 56.28 -3.08
C LYS A 16 16.00 55.18 -2.20
N SER A 17 15.66 55.23 -0.93
CA SER A 17 15.96 54.13 0.00
C SER A 17 14.77 53.18 0.01
N ILE A 18 15.00 51.91 -0.30
CA ILE A 18 14.03 50.82 -0.15
C ILE A 18 14.48 49.99 1.05
N SER A 19 13.64 49.93 2.07
CA SER A 19 13.84 49.01 3.20
C SER A 19 13.06 47.73 2.93
N ILE A 20 13.75 46.60 2.94
CA ILE A 20 13.16 45.26 2.86
C ILE A 20 13.27 44.65 4.25
N GLU A 21 12.12 44.35 4.85
CA GLU A 21 12.06 43.58 6.08
C GLU A 21 12.11 42.08 5.74
N ILE A 22 13.14 41.39 6.21
CA ILE A 22 13.19 39.93 6.14
C ILE A 22 12.57 39.41 7.43
N VAL A 23 11.34 38.93 7.30
CA VAL A 23 10.60 38.23 8.36
C VAL A 23 10.76 36.73 8.12
N ASP A 24 11.34 36.03 9.09
CA ASP A 24 11.42 34.57 9.05
C ASP A 24 10.00 33.98 9.19
N ASP A 25 9.72 32.90 8.46
CA ASP A 25 8.43 32.23 8.54
C ASP A 25 8.19 31.68 9.96
N HIS A 26 7.00 31.89 10.50
CA HIS A 26 6.62 31.33 11.81
C HIS A 26 6.56 29.81 11.75
N VAL A 27 7.17 29.16 12.74
CA VAL A 27 7.16 27.70 12.87
C VAL A 27 6.10 27.31 13.89
N CYS A 28 5.11 26.53 13.45
CA CYS A 28 4.05 26.07 14.34
C CYS A 28 4.63 25.29 15.54
N LYS A 29 4.25 25.71 16.76
CA LYS A 29 4.81 25.14 18.00
C LYS A 29 4.48 23.66 18.23
N TYR A 30 3.40 23.15 17.63
CA TYR A 30 2.94 21.76 17.78
C TYR A 30 3.54 20.79 16.75
N CYS A 31 4.19 21.33 15.70
CA CYS A 31 4.84 20.52 14.68
C CYS A 31 5.94 19.63 15.29
N ALA A 32 6.66 20.18 16.27
CA ALA A 32 7.70 19.50 17.01
C ALA A 32 7.18 18.48 18.03
N ASP A 33 5.89 18.38 18.31
CA ASP A 33 5.35 17.40 19.27
C ASP A 33 5.44 15.97 18.73
N GLU A 34 5.66 15.04 19.65
CA GLU A 34 5.58 13.60 19.39
C GLU A 34 4.14 13.17 19.10
N ILE A 35 4.00 12.15 18.24
CA ILE A 35 2.73 11.48 18.00
C ILE A 35 2.43 10.62 19.23
N THR A 36 1.18 10.65 19.70
CA THR A 36 0.76 9.84 20.85
C THR A 36 -0.03 8.61 20.40
N LEU A 37 -0.11 7.61 21.28
CA LEU A 37 -0.98 6.45 21.08
C LEU A 37 -2.44 6.87 20.89
N ASP A 38 -2.89 7.89 21.63
CA ASP A 38 -4.28 8.36 21.55
C ASP A 38 -4.58 8.97 20.17
N GLN A 39 -3.68 9.78 19.62
CA GLN A 39 -3.82 10.34 18.27
C GLN A 39 -3.91 9.26 17.18
N ILE A 40 -3.16 8.16 17.33
CA ILE A 40 -3.26 7.01 16.41
C ILE A 40 -4.61 6.31 16.58
N LYS A 41 -5.08 6.10 17.82
CA LYS A 41 -6.42 5.52 18.07
C LYS A 41 -7.53 6.37 17.46
N LYS A 42 -7.44 7.69 17.59
CA LYS A 42 -8.41 8.64 17.02
C LYS A 42 -8.38 8.64 15.50
N THR A 43 -7.22 8.44 14.88
CA THR A 43 -7.08 8.27 13.43
C THR A 43 -7.82 7.01 12.94
N ILE A 44 -7.78 5.91 13.72
CA ILE A 44 -8.50 4.66 13.40
C ILE A 44 -10.02 4.82 13.58
N GLU A 45 -10.47 5.66 14.53
CA GLU A 45 -11.86 6.00 14.90
C GLU A 45 -12.74 4.83 15.43
N GLU A 46 -12.43 3.59 15.08
CA GLU A 46 -13.05 2.38 15.63
C GLU A 46 -12.47 1.97 17.00
N THR A 47 -13.19 1.10 17.72
CA THR A 47 -12.65 0.42 18.91
C THR A 47 -11.35 -0.30 18.56
N VAL A 48 -10.24 0.21 19.08
CA VAL A 48 -8.90 -0.35 18.83
C VAL A 48 -8.66 -1.56 19.72
N GLY A 49 -8.48 -2.73 19.11
CA GLY A 49 -8.24 -3.99 19.79
C GLY A 49 -6.84 -4.11 20.40
N SER A 50 -6.67 -5.08 21.29
CA SER A 50 -5.41 -5.33 22.02
C SER A 50 -4.21 -5.61 21.10
N ASN A 51 -4.42 -6.33 20.00
CA ASN A 51 -3.37 -6.61 19.01
C ASN A 51 -2.89 -5.33 18.31
N GLN A 52 -3.82 -4.45 17.94
CA GLN A 52 -3.49 -3.16 17.33
C GLN A 52 -2.69 -2.29 18.30
N ILE A 53 -3.15 -2.18 19.55
CA ILE A 53 -2.43 -1.43 20.61
C ILE A 53 -1.01 -1.99 20.79
N THR A 54 -0.86 -3.30 20.83
CA THR A 54 0.45 -3.96 20.97
C THR A 54 1.39 -3.58 19.82
N ASN A 55 0.91 -3.61 18.58
CA ASN A 55 1.73 -3.25 17.42
C ASN A 55 2.02 -1.75 17.37
N ILE A 56 1.04 -0.88 17.69
CA ILE A 56 1.25 0.57 17.77
C ILE A 56 2.35 0.87 18.79
N ASN A 57 2.29 0.30 19.99
CA ASN A 57 3.31 0.51 21.02
C ASN A 57 4.71 0.05 20.61
N LYS A 58 4.82 -0.95 19.71
CA LYS A 58 6.10 -1.41 19.18
C LYS A 58 6.71 -0.45 18.16
N VAL A 59 5.88 0.17 17.31
CA VAL A 59 6.37 1.02 16.20
C VAL A 59 6.43 2.50 16.57
N LEU A 60 5.55 2.97 17.47
CA LEU A 60 5.44 4.37 17.85
C LEU A 60 6.77 4.99 18.33
N PRO A 61 7.59 4.32 19.16
CA PRO A 61 8.89 4.87 19.55
C PRO A 61 9.79 5.18 18.35
N PHE A 62 9.80 4.30 17.35
CA PHE A 62 10.60 4.49 16.13
C PHE A 62 10.00 5.57 15.22
N ILE A 63 8.67 5.65 15.12
CA ILE A 63 8.00 6.74 14.40
C ILE A 63 8.43 8.08 15.00
N ASN A 64 8.31 8.25 16.33
CA ASN A 64 8.66 9.49 17.01
C ASN A 64 10.14 9.84 16.95
N LYS A 65 10.99 8.81 16.99
CA LYS A 65 12.44 8.97 16.88
C LYS A 65 12.85 9.48 15.50
N TYR A 66 12.31 8.89 14.44
CA TYR A 66 12.74 9.19 13.07
C TYR A 66 11.95 10.31 12.40
N ARG A 67 10.79 10.73 12.94
CA ARG A 67 9.88 11.66 12.26
C ARG A 67 10.57 12.93 11.74
N LYS A 68 11.49 13.53 12.52
CA LYS A 68 12.13 14.80 12.15
C LYS A 68 13.05 14.64 10.95
N ASP A 69 13.91 13.62 10.99
CA ASP A 69 14.94 13.40 9.95
C ASP A 69 14.34 12.96 8.60
N PHE A 70 13.08 12.50 8.62
CA PHE A 70 12.41 11.91 7.46
C PHE A 70 11.12 12.66 7.07
N GLY A 71 11.03 13.95 7.38
CA GLY A 71 9.97 14.82 6.86
C GLY A 71 8.57 14.50 7.41
N LEU A 72 8.48 14.07 8.66
CA LEU A 72 7.25 14.01 9.46
C LEU A 72 7.30 15.08 10.57
N ASP A 73 7.71 16.27 10.14
CA ASP A 73 8.06 17.42 10.96
C ASP A 73 6.97 18.48 11.02
N THR A 74 5.87 18.32 10.28
CA THR A 74 4.68 19.19 10.37
C THR A 74 3.45 18.41 10.82
N CYS A 75 2.49 19.09 11.47
CA CYS A 75 1.21 18.48 11.82
C CYS A 75 0.52 17.85 10.60
N LEU A 76 0.55 18.55 9.46
CA LEU A 76 -0.05 18.08 8.22
C LEU A 76 0.60 16.78 7.72
N LYS A 77 1.93 16.72 7.66
CA LYS A 77 2.67 15.52 7.24
C LYS A 77 2.45 14.35 8.20
N LYS A 78 2.40 14.61 9.52
CA LYS A 78 2.05 13.60 10.54
C LYS A 78 0.67 13.00 10.27
N ALA A 79 -0.36 13.83 10.03
CA ALA A 79 -1.72 13.37 9.76
C ALA A 79 -1.83 12.54 8.47
N HIS A 80 -1.21 13.00 7.38
CA HIS A 80 -1.17 12.23 6.11
C HIS A 80 -0.46 10.90 6.29
N PHE A 81 0.71 10.89 6.91
CA PHE A 81 1.47 9.66 7.13
C PHE A 81 0.68 8.65 7.96
N LEU A 82 0.08 9.08 9.08
CA LEU A 82 -0.76 8.24 9.92
C LEU A 82 -1.95 7.66 9.16
N ALA A 83 -2.62 8.44 8.32
CA ALA A 83 -3.72 7.95 7.49
C ALA A 83 -3.28 6.81 6.55
N GLN A 84 -2.12 6.99 5.90
CA GLN A 84 -1.59 5.98 4.98
C GLN A 84 -1.15 4.70 5.72
N VAL A 85 -0.36 4.81 6.80
CA VAL A 85 0.08 3.61 7.53
C VAL A 85 -1.08 2.92 8.24
N THR A 86 -2.13 3.64 8.64
CA THR A 86 -3.36 3.05 9.18
C THR A 86 -4.03 2.15 8.14
N HIS A 87 -4.15 2.60 6.89
CA HIS A 87 -4.73 1.77 5.84
C HIS A 87 -3.84 0.57 5.48
N GLU A 88 -2.55 0.80 5.22
CA GLU A 88 -1.64 -0.22 4.69
C GLU A 88 -1.33 -1.35 5.71
N SER A 89 -1.34 -1.04 7.00
CA SER A 89 -1.05 -2.01 8.07
C SER A 89 -2.29 -2.74 8.61
N ASP A 90 -3.43 -2.64 7.92
CA ASP A 90 -4.72 -3.15 8.40
C ASP A 90 -5.03 -2.57 9.79
N LYS A 91 -4.97 -1.23 9.92
CA LYS A 91 -5.14 -0.50 11.18
C LYS A 91 -4.18 -0.98 12.27
N PHE A 92 -2.92 -1.20 11.92
CA PHE A 92 -1.88 -1.76 12.78
C PHE A 92 -2.18 -3.18 13.30
N ASN A 93 -3.09 -3.94 12.69
CA ASN A 93 -3.32 -5.35 13.08
C ASN A 93 -2.13 -6.24 12.71
N SER A 94 -1.34 -5.88 11.70
CA SER A 94 -0.19 -6.67 11.26
C SER A 94 0.95 -5.80 10.72
N LEU A 95 2.17 -6.34 10.83
CA LEU A 95 3.35 -5.84 10.12
C LEU A 95 3.75 -6.76 8.95
N GLN A 96 2.89 -7.70 8.57
CA GLN A 96 3.08 -8.52 7.39
C GLN A 96 1.76 -9.08 6.84
N GLU A 97 1.72 -9.33 5.54
CA GLU A 97 0.60 -9.97 4.88
C GLU A 97 0.41 -11.43 5.36
N TYR A 98 -0.85 -11.85 5.42
CA TYR A 98 -1.27 -13.19 5.81
C TYR A 98 -1.57 -14.06 4.58
N GLU A 99 -1.20 -15.34 4.65
CA GLU A 99 -1.68 -16.33 3.67
C GLU A 99 -3.03 -16.91 4.11
N ARG A 100 -4.02 -16.88 3.23
CA ARG A 100 -5.33 -17.52 3.46
C ARG A 100 -5.61 -18.53 2.35
N TRP A 101 -5.71 -19.80 2.73
CA TRP A 101 -5.81 -20.95 1.82
C TRP A 101 -7.25 -21.35 1.45
N ASN A 102 -8.24 -20.66 2.02
CA ASN A 102 -9.64 -20.99 1.86
C ASN A 102 -10.26 -20.20 0.71
N TYR A 103 -10.62 -20.90 -0.37
CA TYR A 103 -11.44 -20.37 -1.45
C TYR A 103 -12.74 -19.78 -0.88
N ARG A 104 -12.94 -18.45 -1.02
CA ARG A 104 -14.16 -17.67 -0.71
C ARG A 104 -15.09 -18.35 0.33
N ARG A 105 -14.66 -18.44 1.60
CA ARG A 105 -15.60 -18.77 2.68
C ARG A 105 -16.37 -17.52 3.09
N LYS A 106 -17.68 -17.66 3.29
CA LYS A 106 -18.41 -16.72 4.14
C LYS A 106 -17.82 -16.84 5.54
N ASN A 107 -17.36 -15.72 6.09
CA ASN A 107 -17.00 -15.64 7.49
C ASN A 107 -18.23 -16.08 8.31
N LYS A 108 -18.07 -17.08 9.18
CA LYS A 108 -19.20 -17.64 9.95
C LYS A 108 -19.79 -16.65 10.95
N ALA A 109 -19.00 -15.69 11.44
CA ALA A 109 -19.43 -14.69 12.40
C ALA A 109 -20.07 -13.45 11.73
N THR A 110 -19.61 -13.07 10.54
CA THR A 110 -20.05 -11.82 9.87
C THR A 110 -20.87 -12.05 8.60
N GLY A 111 -20.97 -13.28 8.10
CA GLY A 111 -21.64 -13.63 6.85
C GLY A 111 -20.95 -13.12 5.57
N LYS A 112 -19.93 -12.24 5.69
CA LYS A 112 -19.23 -11.62 4.56
C LYS A 112 -18.30 -12.61 3.87
N LEU A 113 -18.20 -12.51 2.55
CA LEU A 113 -17.21 -13.25 1.76
C LEU A 113 -15.81 -12.76 2.15
N VAL A 114 -14.94 -13.68 2.56
CA VAL A 114 -13.53 -13.38 2.77
C VAL A 114 -12.85 -13.36 1.40
N SER A 115 -12.27 -12.22 1.03
CA SER A 115 -11.43 -12.10 -0.14
C SER A 115 -10.18 -12.98 0.03
N LEU A 116 -9.77 -13.64 -1.05
CA LEU A 116 -8.44 -14.24 -1.12
C LEU A 116 -7.42 -13.09 -1.13
N PRO A 117 -6.25 -13.23 -0.49
CA PRO A 117 -5.16 -12.28 -0.70
C PRO A 117 -4.80 -12.23 -2.21
N GLY A 118 -4.38 -11.05 -2.65
CA GLY A 118 -3.80 -10.68 -3.95
C GLY A 118 -4.46 -11.11 -5.26
N VAL A 119 -3.64 -11.17 -6.32
CA VAL A 119 -4.06 -11.06 -7.73
C VAL A 119 -4.03 -12.41 -8.44
N PHE A 120 -5.03 -13.24 -8.20
CA PHE A 120 -5.25 -14.42 -9.03
C PHE A 120 -5.88 -14.04 -10.38
N ASN A 121 -5.66 -14.89 -11.38
CA ASN A 121 -6.41 -14.77 -12.62
C ASN A 121 -7.89 -15.05 -12.36
N ASN A 122 -8.74 -14.13 -12.82
CA ASN A 122 -10.19 -14.31 -12.78
C ASN A 122 -10.72 -15.06 -14.01
N THR A 123 -9.89 -15.23 -15.04
CA THR A 123 -10.18 -15.95 -16.28
C THR A 123 -9.33 -17.21 -16.38
N ALA A 124 -9.76 -18.15 -17.23
CA ALA A 124 -9.01 -19.38 -17.46
C ALA A 124 -7.78 -19.10 -18.33
N ILE A 125 -6.61 -19.54 -17.86
CA ILE A 125 -5.32 -19.44 -18.51
C ILE A 125 -4.83 -20.82 -18.93
N GLU A 126 -3.97 -20.90 -19.95
CA GLU A 126 -3.39 -22.19 -20.35
C GLU A 126 -2.51 -22.75 -19.23
N PHE A 127 -2.65 -24.04 -18.95
CA PHE A 127 -1.79 -24.78 -18.03
C PHE A 127 -0.39 -24.83 -18.62
N ASP A 128 0.60 -24.32 -17.88
CA ASP A 128 1.96 -24.16 -18.36
C ASP A 128 2.95 -25.12 -17.68
N GLU A 129 4.18 -25.14 -18.17
CA GLU A 129 5.25 -26.00 -17.68
C GLU A 129 5.62 -25.69 -16.22
N THR A 130 5.48 -24.44 -15.78
CA THR A 130 5.77 -24.02 -14.40
C THR A 130 4.72 -24.57 -13.44
N MET A 131 3.43 -24.49 -13.78
CA MET A 131 2.36 -25.15 -13.03
C MET A 131 2.57 -26.66 -12.98
N GLY A 132 2.98 -27.26 -14.11
CA GLY A 132 3.29 -28.69 -14.18
C GLY A 132 4.41 -29.11 -13.23
N LYS A 133 5.46 -28.28 -13.09
CA LYS A 133 6.57 -28.50 -12.17
C LYS A 133 6.19 -28.24 -10.72
N SER A 134 5.45 -27.17 -10.45
CA SER A 134 5.06 -26.75 -9.11
C SER A 134 4.09 -27.74 -8.47
N LEU A 135 3.17 -28.31 -9.26
CA LEU A 135 2.16 -29.26 -8.80
C LEU A 135 2.55 -30.73 -9.05
N LYS A 136 3.79 -31.02 -9.44
CA LYS A 136 4.22 -32.33 -9.96
C LYS A 136 3.82 -33.53 -9.09
N GLU A 137 3.85 -33.40 -7.76
CA GLU A 137 3.50 -34.50 -6.84
C GLU A 137 1.99 -34.61 -6.54
N HIS A 138 1.18 -33.79 -7.18
CA HIS A 138 -0.20 -33.52 -6.77
C HIS A 138 -1.21 -33.56 -7.92
N LEU A 139 -0.79 -33.68 -9.18
CA LEU A 139 -1.67 -33.64 -10.34
C LEU A 139 -2.77 -34.72 -10.30
N THR A 140 -2.46 -35.92 -9.83
CA THR A 140 -3.44 -37.00 -9.61
C THR A 140 -4.46 -36.71 -8.50
N LYS A 141 -4.14 -35.79 -7.57
CA LYS A 141 -5.08 -35.31 -6.54
C LYS A 141 -5.96 -34.18 -7.07
N ILE A 142 -5.47 -33.40 -8.03
CA ILE A 142 -6.15 -32.22 -8.60
C ILE A 142 -7.06 -32.62 -9.76
N PHE A 143 -6.61 -33.55 -10.60
CA PHE A 143 -7.27 -33.88 -11.86
C PHE A 143 -7.78 -35.32 -11.88
N ALA A 144 -8.80 -35.56 -12.70
CA ALA A 144 -9.26 -36.88 -13.11
C ALA A 144 -9.33 -36.94 -14.63
N ILE A 145 -8.86 -38.04 -15.20
CA ILE A 145 -9.00 -38.34 -16.63
C ILE A 145 -10.06 -39.43 -16.74
N LYS A 146 -11.05 -39.22 -17.61
CA LYS A 146 -12.15 -40.17 -17.82
C LYS A 146 -12.31 -40.48 -19.30
N ASP A 147 -12.79 -41.65 -19.65
CA ASP A 147 -13.15 -41.96 -21.03
C ASP A 147 -14.47 -41.29 -21.45
N ASP A 148 -14.98 -41.64 -22.64
CA ASP A 148 -16.24 -41.14 -23.17
C ASP A 148 -17.46 -41.53 -22.30
N LYS A 149 -17.35 -42.65 -21.57
CA LYS A 149 -18.38 -43.22 -20.68
C LYS A 149 -18.18 -42.83 -19.21
N ASP A 150 -17.37 -41.80 -18.94
CA ASP A 150 -17.05 -41.29 -17.60
C ASP A 150 -16.37 -42.30 -16.67
N LYS A 151 -15.78 -43.38 -17.21
CA LYS A 151 -14.95 -44.30 -16.43
C LYS A 151 -13.58 -43.67 -16.22
N VAL A 152 -13.11 -43.66 -14.97
CA VAL A 152 -11.81 -43.11 -14.61
C VAL A 152 -10.67 -43.91 -15.25
N LEU A 153 -9.79 -43.22 -15.95
CA LEU A 153 -8.56 -43.74 -16.51
C LEU A 153 -7.41 -43.45 -15.53
N THR A 154 -6.86 -44.49 -14.91
CA THR A 154 -5.72 -44.34 -13.98
C THR A 154 -4.51 -43.80 -14.72
N LYS A 155 -3.95 -42.70 -14.21
CA LYS A 155 -2.78 -42.00 -14.76
C LYS A 155 -1.82 -41.62 -13.65
N THR A 156 -0.52 -41.60 -13.97
CA THR A 156 0.53 -41.02 -13.14
C THR A 156 0.51 -39.49 -13.19
N ASN A 157 1.21 -38.83 -12.28
CA ASN A 157 1.35 -37.37 -12.32
C ASN A 157 2.02 -36.89 -13.63
N ASP A 158 3.06 -37.59 -14.09
CA ASP A 158 3.78 -37.23 -15.33
C ASP A 158 2.90 -37.38 -16.57
N GLU A 159 2.09 -38.45 -16.63
CA GLU A 159 1.11 -38.61 -17.70
C GLU A 159 0.06 -37.50 -17.67
N ILE A 160 -0.49 -37.15 -16.50
CA ILE A 160 -1.45 -36.05 -16.38
C ILE A 160 -0.80 -34.73 -16.83
N LYS A 161 0.42 -34.43 -16.37
CA LYS A 161 1.16 -33.24 -16.80
C LYS A 161 1.25 -33.17 -18.33
N LYS A 162 1.70 -34.25 -18.96
CA LYS A 162 1.82 -34.34 -20.41
C LYS A 162 0.48 -34.12 -21.11
N LEU A 163 -0.59 -34.74 -20.62
CA LEU A 163 -1.94 -34.56 -21.17
C LEU A 163 -2.43 -33.11 -21.06
N LEU A 164 -2.18 -32.43 -19.93
CA LEU A 164 -2.57 -31.03 -19.73
C LEU A 164 -1.85 -30.09 -20.71
N LEU A 165 -0.53 -30.30 -20.89
CA LEU A 165 0.31 -29.49 -21.78
C LEU A 165 0.01 -29.76 -23.27
N ASP A 166 0.03 -31.02 -23.69
CA ASP A 166 -0.17 -31.43 -25.09
C ASP A 166 -1.55 -30.97 -25.60
N ASN A 167 -2.53 -30.88 -24.69
CA ASN A 167 -3.89 -30.46 -25.02
C ASN A 167 -4.18 -29.00 -24.65
N LYS A 168 -3.20 -28.17 -24.26
CA LYS A 168 -3.40 -26.75 -23.93
C LYS A 168 -4.63 -26.52 -23.03
N VAL A 169 -4.72 -27.29 -21.94
CA VAL A 169 -5.87 -27.23 -21.04
C VAL A 169 -5.92 -25.87 -20.37
N LYS A 170 -7.10 -25.26 -20.32
CA LYS A 170 -7.29 -23.98 -19.62
C LYS A 170 -7.78 -24.23 -18.19
N VAL A 171 -7.21 -23.49 -17.25
CA VAL A 171 -7.44 -23.61 -15.81
C VAL A 171 -7.56 -22.23 -15.18
N VAL A 172 -8.33 -22.12 -14.10
CA VAL A 172 -8.32 -20.92 -13.26
C VAL A 172 -7.37 -21.20 -12.09
N ASP A 173 -6.22 -20.53 -12.05
CA ASP A 173 -5.12 -20.82 -11.12
C ASP A 173 -5.53 -20.83 -9.64
N LYS A 174 -6.38 -19.90 -9.19
CA LYS A 174 -6.89 -19.92 -7.80
C LYS A 174 -7.60 -21.22 -7.45
N LYS A 175 -8.26 -21.88 -8.41
CA LYS A 175 -8.90 -23.18 -8.17
C LYS A 175 -7.86 -24.29 -7.97
N LEU A 176 -6.71 -24.21 -8.65
CA LEU A 176 -5.64 -25.21 -8.54
C LEU A 176 -4.84 -25.09 -7.24
N TYR A 177 -4.55 -23.88 -6.78
CA TYR A 177 -3.62 -23.67 -5.67
C TYR A 177 -4.29 -23.51 -4.29
N THR A 178 -5.61 -23.28 -4.25
CA THR A 178 -6.37 -23.16 -2.99
C THR A 178 -7.13 -24.45 -2.66
N ASN A 179 -7.80 -24.48 -1.50
CA ASN A 179 -8.73 -25.56 -1.21
C ASN A 179 -9.96 -25.49 -2.13
N TYR A 180 -10.16 -26.50 -2.98
CA TYR A 180 -11.26 -26.60 -3.93
C TYR A 180 -12.25 -27.69 -3.49
N GLN A 181 -13.46 -27.28 -3.14
CA GLN A 181 -14.54 -28.15 -2.62
C GLN A 181 -15.86 -27.86 -3.34
N GLN A 182 -15.84 -27.91 -4.68
CA GLN A 182 -17.01 -27.59 -5.53
C GLN A 182 -17.53 -28.78 -6.34
N GLY A 183 -16.96 -29.97 -6.16
CA GLY A 183 -17.27 -31.16 -6.94
C GLY A 183 -16.28 -31.37 -8.07
N GLU A 184 -16.74 -31.97 -9.17
CA GLU A 184 -15.96 -32.15 -10.39
C GLU A 184 -16.37 -31.12 -11.45
N GLU A 185 -15.38 -30.53 -12.11
CA GLU A 185 -15.56 -29.53 -13.17
C GLU A 185 -14.86 -30.05 -14.44
N LEU A 186 -15.63 -30.22 -15.52
CA LEU A 186 -15.07 -30.58 -16.82
C LEU A 186 -14.25 -29.40 -17.36
N LEU A 187 -12.95 -29.61 -17.56
CA LEU A 187 -12.05 -28.61 -18.13
C LEU A 187 -11.93 -28.72 -19.64
N LYS A 188 -11.86 -29.94 -20.16
CA LYS A 188 -11.66 -30.19 -21.60
C LYS A 188 -12.10 -31.58 -22.03
N GLU A 189 -12.75 -31.66 -23.17
CA GLU A 189 -12.89 -32.89 -23.94
C GLU A 189 -11.77 -32.96 -25.00
N VAL A 190 -11.06 -34.08 -25.05
CA VAL A 190 -10.05 -34.35 -26.07
C VAL A 190 -10.64 -35.36 -27.04
N LYS A 191 -10.72 -34.96 -28.31
CA LYS A 191 -11.29 -35.76 -29.39
C LYS A 191 -10.19 -36.35 -30.26
N GLU A 192 -10.47 -37.50 -30.85
CA GLU A 192 -9.65 -38.09 -31.90
C GLU A 192 -10.50 -38.44 -33.11
N LYS A 193 -9.88 -38.43 -34.29
CA LYS A 193 -10.54 -38.85 -35.52
C LYS A 193 -10.50 -40.37 -35.63
N LYS A 194 -11.66 -40.97 -35.84
CA LYS A 194 -11.83 -42.41 -36.07
C LYS A 194 -12.46 -42.63 -37.43
N LYS A 195 -11.82 -43.46 -38.27
CA LYS A 195 -12.38 -43.89 -39.55
C LYS A 195 -13.48 -44.91 -39.34
N LYS A 196 -14.60 -44.71 -40.03
CA LYS A 196 -15.70 -45.65 -40.15
C LYS A 196 -15.41 -46.66 -41.26
N GLU A 197 -16.17 -47.76 -41.26
CA GLU A 197 -16.07 -48.83 -42.26
C GLU A 197 -16.36 -48.35 -43.69
N ASP A 198 -17.15 -47.28 -43.84
CA ASP A 198 -17.45 -46.61 -45.12
C ASP A 198 -16.34 -45.63 -45.59
N GLY A 199 -15.22 -45.56 -44.85
CA GLY A 199 -14.10 -44.67 -45.15
C GLY A 199 -14.26 -43.22 -44.65
N THR A 200 -15.41 -42.86 -44.08
CA THR A 200 -15.64 -41.52 -43.53
C THR A 200 -14.97 -41.33 -42.15
N GLU A 201 -14.49 -40.12 -41.86
CA GLU A 201 -13.90 -39.80 -40.55
C GLU A 201 -14.95 -39.20 -39.62
N THR A 202 -14.96 -39.65 -38.36
CA THR A 202 -15.76 -39.05 -37.30
C THR A 202 -14.91 -38.69 -36.10
N GLU A 203 -15.21 -37.57 -35.45
CA GLU A 203 -14.59 -37.21 -34.18
C GLU A 203 -15.29 -37.93 -33.05
N VAL A 204 -14.52 -38.67 -32.25
CA VAL A 204 -14.99 -39.33 -31.03
C VAL A 204 -14.21 -38.79 -29.85
N ILE A 205 -14.85 -38.77 -28.68
CA ILE A 205 -14.16 -38.38 -27.44
C ILE A 205 -13.15 -39.48 -27.11
N LYS A 206 -11.88 -39.10 -27.04
CA LYS A 206 -10.80 -39.99 -26.60
C LYS A 206 -10.76 -40.06 -25.09
N PHE A 207 -10.84 -38.90 -24.43
CA PHE A 207 -10.96 -38.75 -22.98
C PHE A 207 -11.42 -37.34 -22.61
N LYS A 208 -11.86 -37.19 -21.36
CA LYS A 208 -12.27 -35.94 -20.71
C LYS A 208 -11.34 -35.66 -19.53
N ILE A 209 -10.99 -34.38 -19.35
CA ILE A 209 -10.14 -33.90 -18.25
C ILE A 209 -11.01 -33.11 -17.27
N TYR A 210 -11.01 -33.53 -16.01
CA TYR A 210 -11.76 -32.88 -14.93
C TYR A 210 -10.81 -32.31 -13.87
N LEU A 211 -11.17 -31.15 -13.33
CA LEU A 211 -10.72 -30.70 -12.01
C LEU A 211 -11.63 -31.36 -10.96
N LYS A 212 -11.07 -31.87 -9.86
CA LYS A 212 -11.84 -32.47 -8.77
C LYS A 212 -11.52 -31.82 -7.44
N ASN A 213 -12.32 -32.13 -6.41
CA ASN A 213 -12.06 -31.69 -5.05
C ASN A 213 -10.62 -32.03 -4.59
N HIS A 214 -9.93 -31.03 -4.04
CA HIS A 214 -8.60 -31.20 -3.48
C HIS A 214 -8.32 -30.20 -2.36
N SER A 215 -7.38 -30.54 -1.49
CA SER A 215 -6.83 -29.61 -0.50
C SER A 215 -5.77 -28.70 -1.13
N HIS A 216 -5.36 -27.65 -0.42
CA HIS A 216 -4.21 -26.84 -0.84
C HIS A 216 -2.92 -27.65 -0.78
N PHE A 217 -1.89 -27.17 -1.49
CA PHE A 217 -0.59 -27.82 -1.60
C PHE A 217 0.49 -27.07 -0.81
N PRO A 218 1.69 -27.67 -0.62
CA PRO A 218 2.74 -27.07 0.21
C PRO A 218 3.42 -25.82 -0.38
N ILE A 219 3.22 -25.52 -1.67
CA ILE A 219 3.78 -24.31 -2.27
C ILE A 219 3.08 -23.09 -1.66
N PRO A 220 3.83 -22.10 -1.13
CA PRO A 220 3.23 -20.91 -0.54
C PRO A 220 2.32 -20.19 -1.55
N LEU A 221 1.08 -19.90 -1.16
CA LEU A 221 0.05 -19.36 -2.05
C LEU A 221 0.49 -18.06 -2.71
N LEU A 222 1.16 -17.21 -1.93
CA LEU A 222 1.65 -15.91 -2.40
C LEU A 222 2.69 -16.04 -3.50
N SER A 223 3.40 -17.17 -3.58
CA SER A 223 4.39 -17.45 -4.63
C SER A 223 3.72 -17.46 -6.01
N ARG A 224 2.56 -18.11 -6.14
CA ARG A 224 1.80 -18.07 -7.40
C ARG A 224 1.10 -16.74 -7.60
N MET A 225 0.58 -16.15 -6.54
CA MET A 225 -0.21 -14.92 -6.59
C MET A 225 0.60 -13.70 -7.05
N TYR A 226 1.86 -13.62 -6.65
CA TYR A 226 2.78 -12.55 -7.02
C TYR A 226 3.79 -12.96 -8.09
N ALA A 227 3.63 -14.15 -8.70
CA ALA A 227 4.34 -14.50 -9.92
C ALA A 227 3.95 -13.52 -11.04
N PRO A 228 4.88 -13.17 -11.94
CA PRO A 228 4.58 -12.34 -13.09
C PRO A 228 3.66 -13.08 -14.06
N TYR A 229 2.85 -12.32 -14.80
CA TYR A 229 2.02 -12.81 -15.88
C TYR A 229 2.30 -12.01 -17.16
N THR A 230 1.85 -12.49 -18.31
CA THR A 230 2.04 -11.77 -19.58
C THR A 230 1.42 -10.37 -19.53
N GLY A 231 2.24 -9.35 -19.72
CA GLY A 231 1.80 -7.95 -19.62
C GLY A 231 1.78 -7.41 -18.18
N ASP A 232 2.41 -8.09 -17.22
CA ASP A 232 2.50 -7.60 -15.85
C ASP A 232 3.28 -6.29 -15.77
N ILE A 233 2.56 -5.22 -15.44
CA ILE A 233 3.10 -3.87 -15.25
C ILE A 233 3.49 -3.57 -13.80
N ARG A 234 3.35 -4.54 -12.88
CA ARG A 234 3.60 -4.32 -11.44
C ARG A 234 5.05 -4.00 -11.14
N ARG A 235 5.99 -4.54 -11.94
CA ARG A 235 7.45 -4.38 -11.82
C ARG A 235 7.98 -4.79 -10.43
N LEU A 236 7.42 -5.86 -9.87
CA LEU A 236 7.81 -6.36 -8.54
C LEU A 236 9.19 -7.05 -8.54
N GLY A 237 9.74 -7.40 -9.69
CA GLY A 237 11.02 -8.12 -9.81
C GLY A 237 10.95 -9.60 -9.40
N ASN A 238 9.77 -10.12 -9.07
CA ASN A 238 9.60 -11.52 -8.68
C ASN A 238 9.83 -12.47 -9.86
N GLY A 239 10.44 -13.62 -9.58
CA GLY A 239 10.36 -14.80 -10.44
C GLY A 239 8.99 -15.48 -10.40
N ASP A 240 8.88 -16.61 -11.10
CA ASP A 240 7.68 -17.44 -11.11
C ASP A 240 7.39 -18.10 -9.74
N GLU A 241 6.32 -18.90 -9.63
CA GLU A 241 5.98 -19.53 -8.35
C GLU A 241 7.05 -20.49 -7.79
N LEU A 242 7.95 -21.02 -8.64
CA LEU A 242 9.03 -21.90 -8.19
C LEU A 242 10.15 -21.11 -7.50
N SER A 243 10.35 -19.85 -7.88
CA SER A 243 11.24 -18.94 -7.15
C SER A 243 10.81 -18.72 -5.70
N ARG A 244 9.51 -18.81 -5.44
CA ARG A 244 8.84 -18.43 -4.18
C ARG A 244 9.02 -16.97 -3.78
N ASP A 245 9.44 -16.12 -4.72
CA ASP A 245 9.67 -14.70 -4.48
C ASP A 245 8.41 -14.00 -3.99
N GLY A 246 7.25 -14.39 -4.51
CA GLY A 246 5.97 -13.87 -4.03
C GLY A 246 5.74 -14.05 -2.53
N TRP A 247 6.23 -15.13 -1.93
CA TRP A 247 6.16 -15.31 -0.47
C TRP A 247 7.31 -14.61 0.26
N LYS A 248 8.53 -14.81 -0.24
CA LYS A 248 9.76 -14.25 0.34
C LYS A 248 9.64 -12.75 0.46
N TYR A 249 9.15 -12.08 -0.58
CA TYR A 249 9.00 -10.64 -0.66
C TYR A 249 7.54 -10.20 -0.64
N LYS A 250 6.66 -10.93 0.06
CA LYS A 250 5.30 -10.47 0.34
C LYS A 250 5.28 -9.15 1.12
N GLY A 251 4.11 -8.53 1.20
CA GLY A 251 3.91 -7.30 1.96
C GLY A 251 4.38 -7.41 3.41
N ARG A 252 5.31 -6.53 3.81
CA ARG A 252 5.77 -6.37 5.21
C ARG A 252 5.98 -4.90 5.59
N GLY A 253 6.00 -4.65 6.89
CA GLY A 253 6.14 -3.32 7.47
C GLY A 253 4.84 -2.52 7.45
N LEU A 254 4.92 -1.25 7.88
CA LEU A 254 3.75 -0.38 8.03
C LEU A 254 3.12 0.04 6.69
N LYS A 255 3.84 -0.10 5.58
CA LYS A 255 3.40 0.27 4.23
C LYS A 255 3.44 -0.88 3.22
N GLN A 256 3.40 -2.13 3.70
CA GLN A 256 3.37 -3.34 2.85
C GLN A 256 4.44 -3.37 1.74
N LEU A 257 5.72 -3.24 2.11
CA LEU A 257 6.84 -3.44 1.18
C LEU A 257 6.71 -4.80 0.50
N THR A 258 6.55 -4.80 -0.83
CA THR A 258 6.17 -5.98 -1.61
C THR A 258 6.99 -6.09 -2.90
N GLY A 259 7.53 -7.27 -3.20
CA GLY A 259 8.28 -7.61 -4.41
C GLY A 259 9.79 -7.43 -4.28
N VAL A 260 10.57 -8.34 -4.89
CA VAL A 260 12.05 -8.32 -4.91
C VAL A 260 12.59 -6.91 -5.16
N ALA A 261 12.12 -6.24 -6.23
CA ALA A 261 12.62 -4.93 -6.65
C ALA A 261 12.48 -3.87 -5.54
N ASN A 262 11.36 -3.86 -4.84
CA ASN A 262 11.15 -2.91 -3.74
C ASN A 262 12.01 -3.25 -2.51
N TYR A 263 12.26 -4.54 -2.22
CA TYR A 263 13.18 -4.95 -1.16
C TYR A 263 14.64 -4.58 -1.49
N GLU A 264 15.04 -4.66 -2.75
CA GLU A 264 16.35 -4.20 -3.23
C GLU A 264 16.48 -2.68 -3.13
N ASP A 265 15.45 -1.93 -3.53
CA ASP A 265 15.47 -0.47 -3.47
C ASP A 265 15.43 0.04 -2.03
N PHE A 266 14.62 -0.59 -1.16
CA PHE A 266 14.66 -0.32 0.27
C PHE A 266 16.03 -0.66 0.87
N THR A 267 16.66 -1.76 0.45
CA THR A 267 18.03 -2.12 0.87
C THR A 267 19.04 -1.02 0.53
N LYS A 268 19.00 -0.51 -0.71
CA LYS A 268 19.87 0.58 -1.15
C LYS A 268 19.64 1.84 -0.31
N TYR A 269 18.39 2.25 -0.17
CA TYR A 269 18.02 3.45 0.57
C TYR A 269 18.42 3.35 2.05
N ARG A 270 18.02 2.27 2.71
CA ARG A 270 18.27 2.07 4.14
C ARG A 270 19.77 2.09 4.44
N ASN A 271 20.59 1.51 3.55
CA ASN A 271 22.04 1.51 3.71
C ASN A 271 22.73 2.82 3.28
N SER A 272 22.02 3.76 2.63
CA SER A 272 22.54 5.08 2.27
C SER A 272 22.16 6.19 3.24
N VAL A 273 21.20 5.95 4.14
CA VAL A 273 20.75 6.93 5.14
C VAL A 273 21.10 6.44 6.55
N THR A 274 21.20 7.37 7.50
CA THR A 274 21.43 7.05 8.91
C THR A 274 20.10 7.12 9.67
N PHE A 275 19.78 6.06 10.41
CA PHE A 275 18.67 6.05 11.36
C PHE A 275 19.22 6.19 12.80
N PRO A 276 18.76 7.19 13.58
CA PRO A 276 19.31 7.52 14.91
C PRO A 276 19.20 6.47 16.02
N ASP A 277 20.03 5.42 16.04
CA ASP A 277 20.16 4.33 17.06
C ASP A 277 20.29 2.95 16.41
N ASP A 278 20.08 2.86 15.10
CA ASP A 278 20.22 1.63 14.35
C ASP A 278 21.70 1.28 14.18
N THR A 279 22.19 0.42 15.07
CA THR A 279 23.58 -0.05 15.11
C THR A 279 23.82 -1.32 14.29
N SER A 280 22.82 -1.80 13.53
CA SER A 280 22.90 -3.12 12.91
C SER A 280 23.89 -3.21 11.73
N GLY A 281 24.53 -2.10 11.33
CA GLY A 281 25.36 -2.04 10.12
C GLY A 281 24.54 -2.28 8.85
N LYS A 282 25.19 -2.53 7.71
CA LYS A 282 24.50 -2.78 6.43
C LYS A 282 23.68 -4.06 6.47
N ILE A 283 22.44 -4.00 5.98
CA ILE A 283 21.56 -5.17 5.83
C ILE A 283 21.12 -5.24 4.37
N ASP A 284 21.25 -6.41 3.78
CA ASP A 284 20.61 -6.74 2.52
C ASP A 284 19.26 -7.41 2.80
N PHE A 285 18.16 -6.68 2.67
CA PHE A 285 16.80 -7.20 2.88
C PHE A 285 16.31 -8.05 1.70
N ALA A 286 16.96 -7.97 0.55
CA ALA A 286 16.73 -8.85 -0.59
C ALA A 286 17.52 -10.17 -0.46
N LYS A 287 18.40 -10.30 0.53
CA LYS A 287 19.20 -11.53 0.74
C LYS A 287 18.30 -12.74 0.95
N ASN A 288 18.38 -13.66 0.00
CA ASN A 288 17.69 -14.95 0.03
C ASN A 288 18.64 -16.07 0.45
N GLU A 289 18.24 -16.85 1.47
CA GLU A 289 18.95 -18.03 1.96
C GLU A 289 18.14 -19.34 1.76
N ASP A 290 17.12 -19.30 0.89
CA ASP A 290 16.30 -20.47 0.54
C ASP A 290 17.10 -21.47 -0.31
N THR A 291 17.32 -22.68 0.21
CA THR A 291 18.02 -23.76 -0.51
C THR A 291 17.06 -24.65 -1.32
N GLY A 292 15.79 -24.25 -1.45
CA GLY A 292 14.74 -24.99 -2.14
C GLY A 292 13.82 -25.77 -1.21
N ASN A 293 14.10 -25.88 0.10
CA ASN A 293 13.17 -26.50 1.06
C ASN A 293 12.00 -25.54 1.34
N PRO A 294 10.72 -25.98 1.25
CA PRO A 294 9.57 -25.12 1.52
C PRO A 294 9.60 -24.37 2.86
N GLN A 295 10.30 -24.87 3.87
CA GLN A 295 10.43 -24.20 5.17
C GLN A 295 11.47 -23.08 5.19
N ASP A 296 12.40 -23.07 4.23
CA ASP A 296 13.50 -22.10 4.18
C ASP A 296 13.08 -20.71 3.74
N VAL A 297 11.85 -20.57 3.22
CA VAL A 297 11.27 -19.27 2.88
C VAL A 297 11.22 -18.32 4.09
N LYS A 298 11.47 -18.78 5.33
CA LYS A 298 11.56 -17.93 6.53
C LYS A 298 12.97 -17.48 6.89
N LYS A 299 14.01 -17.93 6.18
CA LYS A 299 15.42 -17.76 6.58
C LYS A 299 16.10 -16.50 6.03
N GLY A 300 15.55 -15.86 5.00
CA GLY A 300 16.15 -14.66 4.42
C GLY A 300 15.88 -13.38 5.22
N ASN A 301 16.67 -12.35 4.95
CA ASN A 301 16.59 -11.07 5.66
C ASN A 301 15.29 -10.29 5.38
N TYR A 302 14.56 -10.63 4.32
CA TYR A 302 13.25 -10.01 4.01
C TYR A 302 12.26 -10.13 5.18
N VAL A 303 12.37 -11.16 6.03
CA VAL A 303 11.49 -11.29 7.22
C VAL A 303 11.69 -10.17 8.22
N LYS A 304 12.87 -9.55 8.24
CA LYS A 304 13.23 -8.46 9.16
C LYS A 304 12.38 -7.22 8.94
N VAL A 305 11.82 -7.01 7.74
CA VAL A 305 10.95 -5.85 7.46
C VAL A 305 9.67 -5.87 8.32
N ALA A 306 9.30 -7.02 8.89
CA ALA A 306 8.22 -7.10 9.88
C ALA A 306 8.64 -6.77 11.33
N GLU A 307 9.94 -6.60 11.60
CA GLU A 307 10.43 -6.12 12.90
C GLU A 307 10.11 -4.61 13.04
N PRO A 308 9.73 -4.11 14.23
CA PRO A 308 9.18 -2.76 14.38
C PRO A 308 10.07 -1.63 13.84
N ILE A 309 11.38 -1.71 14.06
CA ILE A 309 12.33 -0.71 13.56
C ILE A 309 12.31 -0.66 12.02
N TYR A 310 12.48 -1.79 11.35
CA TYR A 310 12.52 -1.87 9.89
C TYR A 310 11.16 -1.66 9.23
N ALA A 311 10.08 -1.99 9.94
CA ALA A 311 8.71 -1.67 9.52
C ALA A 311 8.46 -0.16 9.42
N VAL A 312 9.07 0.63 10.31
CA VAL A 312 9.03 2.10 10.26
C VAL A 312 10.00 2.63 9.20
N GLN A 313 11.24 2.13 9.15
CA GLN A 313 12.23 2.56 8.16
C GLN A 313 11.73 2.35 6.73
N SER A 314 11.08 1.22 6.43
CA SER A 314 10.52 0.95 5.09
C SER A 314 9.34 1.86 4.75
N ALA A 315 8.51 2.22 5.73
CA ALA A 315 7.44 3.20 5.53
C ALA A 315 7.99 4.61 5.27
N LEU A 316 9.07 5.01 5.95
CA LEU A 316 9.75 6.29 5.75
C LEU A 316 10.49 6.36 4.41
N TRP A 317 11.09 5.26 3.95
CA TRP A 317 11.62 5.16 2.59
C TRP A 317 10.53 5.47 1.57
N PHE A 318 9.40 4.77 1.68
CA PHE A 318 8.29 4.97 0.78
C PHE A 318 7.66 6.37 0.87
N TRP A 319 7.77 7.04 2.02
CA TRP A 319 7.31 8.41 2.22
C TRP A 319 8.16 9.42 1.45
N ASN A 320 9.49 9.22 1.46
CA ASN A 320 10.48 10.18 0.97
C ASN A 320 11.11 9.85 -0.40
N GLY A 321 11.09 8.58 -0.82
CA GLY A 321 11.93 8.10 -1.92
C GLY A 321 11.45 6.82 -2.60
N GLY A 322 10.23 6.35 -2.29
CA GLY A 322 9.63 5.17 -2.92
C GLY A 322 8.89 5.52 -4.21
N THR A 323 7.68 4.99 -4.35
CA THR A 323 6.81 5.27 -5.49
C THR A 323 6.42 6.75 -5.57
N GLN A 324 6.33 7.26 -6.80
CA GLN A 324 5.94 8.63 -7.09
C GLN A 324 4.57 8.68 -7.78
N TYR A 325 3.89 9.80 -7.58
CA TYR A 325 2.74 10.19 -8.39
C TYR A 325 2.97 11.61 -8.92
N SER A 326 2.76 11.81 -10.21
CA SER A 326 3.04 13.09 -10.88
C SER A 326 4.47 13.60 -10.59
N SER A 327 5.46 12.70 -10.67
CA SER A 327 6.88 12.96 -10.43
C SER A 327 7.24 13.49 -9.04
N LYS A 328 6.35 13.30 -8.05
CA LYS A 328 6.55 13.72 -6.66
C LYS A 328 6.32 12.57 -5.69
N TYR A 329 7.04 12.59 -4.59
CA TYR A 329 6.91 11.64 -3.48
C TYR A 329 5.73 12.00 -2.57
N ALA A 330 5.36 11.07 -1.69
CA ALA A 330 4.23 11.26 -0.78
C ALA A 330 4.43 12.46 0.16
N VAL A 331 5.67 12.69 0.64
CA VAL A 331 5.99 13.85 1.50
C VAL A 331 5.68 15.19 0.82
N GLU A 332 5.97 15.33 -0.47
CA GLU A 332 5.75 16.57 -1.23
C GLU A 332 4.26 16.83 -1.50
N HIS A 333 3.47 15.78 -1.70
CA HIS A 333 2.01 15.91 -1.82
C HIS A 333 1.36 16.26 -0.49
N ALA A 334 1.89 15.71 0.61
CA ALA A 334 1.38 15.98 1.95
C ALA A 334 1.56 17.44 2.35
N GLU A 335 2.63 18.11 1.90
CA GLU A 335 2.83 19.56 2.08
C GLU A 335 1.70 20.41 1.49
N ASN A 336 1.05 19.90 0.43
CA ASN A 336 -0.02 20.59 -0.28
C ASN A 336 -1.42 20.21 0.20
N ASP A 337 -1.54 19.46 1.31
CA ASP A 337 -2.82 18.98 1.84
C ASP A 337 -3.64 18.17 0.80
N ASP A 338 -2.97 17.36 -0.01
CA ASP A 338 -3.58 16.55 -1.08
C ASP A 338 -3.54 15.06 -0.76
N ILE A 339 -4.56 14.60 -0.03
CA ILE A 339 -4.67 13.19 0.39
C ILE A 339 -4.79 12.21 -0.79
N ASN A 340 -5.35 12.66 -1.92
CA ASN A 340 -5.50 11.81 -3.10
C ASN A 340 -4.16 11.59 -3.77
N SER A 341 -3.36 12.64 -3.94
CA SER A 341 -2.02 12.51 -4.52
C SER A 341 -1.06 11.80 -3.57
N VAL A 342 -1.17 12.00 -2.26
CA VAL A 342 -0.44 11.19 -1.25
C VAL A 342 -0.81 9.71 -1.41
N SER A 343 -2.09 9.38 -1.46
CA SER A 343 -2.58 8.00 -1.60
C SER A 343 -2.12 7.35 -2.90
N LYS A 344 -2.08 8.10 -4.01
CA LYS A 344 -1.57 7.62 -5.30
C LYS A 344 -0.05 7.48 -5.33
N ALA A 345 0.69 8.35 -4.64
CA ALA A 345 2.13 8.19 -4.46
C ALA A 345 2.45 6.99 -3.58
N VAL A 346 1.59 6.67 -2.61
CA VAL A 346 1.67 5.47 -1.77
C VAL A 346 1.37 4.20 -2.57
N ASN A 347 0.26 4.18 -3.30
CA ASN A 347 -0.14 3.06 -4.13
C ASN A 347 -1.06 3.54 -5.26
N SER A 348 -0.48 3.81 -6.44
CA SER A 348 -1.22 4.32 -7.60
C SER A 348 -2.25 3.35 -8.16
N ARG A 349 -2.18 2.06 -7.78
CA ARG A 349 -3.10 1.01 -8.22
C ARG A 349 -4.28 0.81 -7.27
N ASP A 350 -4.22 1.36 -6.06
CA ASP A 350 -5.27 1.22 -5.06
C ASP A 350 -6.31 2.34 -5.16
N THR A 351 -7.02 2.37 -6.28
CA THR A 351 -8.05 3.39 -6.54
C THR A 351 -9.32 3.17 -5.73
N ASP A 352 -9.61 1.93 -5.35
CA ASP A 352 -10.86 1.56 -4.68
C ASP A 352 -10.88 1.98 -3.21
N ASN A 353 -9.72 2.23 -2.61
CA ASN A 353 -9.60 2.59 -1.19
C ASN A 353 -9.24 4.06 -0.94
N LEU A 354 -9.31 4.93 -1.96
CA LEU A 354 -9.02 6.36 -1.80
C LEU A 354 -9.91 7.02 -0.74
N THR A 355 -11.21 6.73 -0.75
CA THR A 355 -12.16 7.25 0.25
C THR A 355 -11.88 6.72 1.65
N THR A 356 -11.43 5.48 1.80
CA THR A 356 -11.04 4.91 3.10
C THR A 356 -9.84 5.66 3.69
N ARG A 357 -8.83 5.95 2.85
CA ARG A 357 -7.65 6.74 3.24
C ARG A 357 -8.02 8.18 3.57
N GLU A 358 -8.92 8.79 2.81
CA GLU A 358 -9.49 10.11 3.12
C GLU A 358 -10.22 10.10 4.47
N GLY A 359 -10.96 9.03 4.79
CA GLY A 359 -11.60 8.85 6.09
C GLY A 359 -10.59 8.88 7.26
N TYR A 360 -9.54 8.05 7.20
CA TYR A 360 -8.48 8.08 8.21
C TYR A 360 -7.79 9.44 8.29
N TYR A 361 -7.60 10.10 7.15
CA TYR A 361 -7.03 11.44 7.12
C TYR A 361 -7.93 12.46 7.83
N ASN A 362 -9.23 12.46 7.55
CA ASN A 362 -10.20 13.31 8.22
C ASN A 362 -10.19 13.07 9.74
N ASN A 363 -10.05 11.82 10.16
CA ASN A 363 -9.94 11.47 11.58
C ASN A 363 -8.66 11.98 12.22
N ALA A 364 -7.52 11.83 11.55
CA ALA A 364 -6.25 12.33 12.05
C ALA A 364 -6.25 13.85 12.25
N ARG A 365 -7.09 14.59 11.52
CA ARG A 365 -7.10 16.06 11.53
C ARG A 365 -7.93 16.69 12.65
N LYS A 366 -8.85 15.92 13.24
CA LYS A 366 -9.76 16.37 14.30
C LYS A 366 -8.99 16.91 15.50
N LYS A 367 -9.67 17.77 16.28
CA LYS A 367 -9.15 18.46 17.47
C LYS A 367 -8.59 17.52 18.54
N ASP A 368 -9.14 16.32 18.68
CA ASP A 368 -8.70 15.30 19.64
C ASP A 368 -7.63 14.35 19.06
N ALA A 369 -7.18 14.59 17.82
CA ALA A 369 -6.11 13.85 17.15
C ALA A 369 -4.89 14.76 16.93
N ILE A 370 -4.42 14.92 15.69
CA ILE A 370 -3.27 15.79 15.38
C ILE A 370 -3.65 17.28 15.46
N ASP A 371 -4.93 17.60 15.25
CA ASP A 371 -5.49 18.96 15.29
C ASP A 371 -4.85 19.90 14.26
N ILE A 372 -5.27 19.75 13.00
CA ILE A 372 -4.75 20.56 11.89
C ILE A 372 -5.34 21.98 11.89
N VAL A 373 -6.54 22.18 12.45
CA VAL A 373 -7.09 23.52 12.64
C VAL A 373 -6.21 24.31 13.60
N ARG A 374 -5.81 23.75 14.74
CA ARG A 374 -4.87 24.39 15.67
C ARG A 374 -3.52 24.70 15.05
N HIS A 375 -3.03 23.86 14.14
CA HIS A 375 -1.82 24.17 13.37
C HIS A 375 -2.01 25.44 12.53
N HIS A 376 -3.07 25.51 11.72
CA HIS A 376 -3.31 26.69 10.89
C HIS A 376 -3.69 27.92 11.69
N THR A 377 -4.32 27.77 12.86
CA THR A 377 -4.58 28.88 13.79
C THR A 377 -3.28 29.46 14.32
N ASP A 378 -2.35 28.63 14.80
CA ASP A 378 -1.04 29.10 15.29
C ASP A 378 -0.23 29.81 14.18
N ILE A 379 -0.28 29.28 12.96
CA ILE A 379 0.32 29.90 11.77
C ILE A 379 -0.38 31.22 11.38
N TYR A 380 -1.70 31.29 11.44
CA TYR A 380 -2.44 32.51 11.12
C TYR A 380 -2.19 33.61 12.16
N ASP A 381 -2.22 33.27 13.44
CA ASP A 381 -2.13 34.27 14.51
C ASP A 381 -0.71 34.88 14.61
N ASN A 382 0.34 34.13 14.23
CA ASN A 382 1.74 34.54 14.44
C ASN A 382 2.60 34.62 13.17
N GLY A 383 2.08 34.17 12.02
CA GLY A 383 2.84 34.06 10.77
C GLY A 383 2.93 35.33 9.94
N THR A 384 3.74 35.25 8.89
CA THR A 384 3.83 36.28 7.84
C THR A 384 2.52 36.42 7.07
N ASP A 385 2.32 37.51 6.33
CA ASP A 385 1.11 37.70 5.50
C ASP A 385 0.87 36.56 4.51
N LYS A 386 1.95 35.99 3.97
CA LYS A 386 1.89 34.80 3.12
C LYS A 386 1.35 33.60 3.89
N GLN A 387 1.83 33.36 5.10
CA GLN A 387 1.39 32.27 5.96
C GLN A 387 -0.06 32.44 6.43
N LYS A 388 -0.47 33.68 6.75
CA LYS A 388 -1.86 34.04 7.05
C LYS A 388 -2.79 33.73 5.89
N LYS A 389 -2.41 34.13 4.67
CA LYS A 389 -3.18 33.83 3.45
C LYS A 389 -3.33 32.33 3.22
N THR A 390 -2.26 31.56 3.40
CA THR A 390 -2.29 30.09 3.28
C THR A 390 -3.22 29.47 4.32
N SER A 391 -3.17 29.90 5.57
CA SER A 391 -4.04 29.38 6.64
C SER A 391 -5.50 29.78 6.47
N LYS A 392 -5.79 31.01 6.02
CA LYS A 392 -7.15 31.43 5.66
C LYS A 392 -7.71 30.57 4.52
N ALA A 393 -6.91 30.27 3.50
CA ALA A 393 -7.31 29.38 2.40
C ALA A 393 -7.57 27.94 2.87
N TYR A 394 -6.82 27.46 3.86
CA TYR A 394 -7.12 26.18 4.51
C TYR A 394 -8.50 26.21 5.20
N PHE A 395 -8.80 27.23 6.00
CA PHE A 395 -10.09 27.32 6.68
C PHE A 395 -11.24 27.38 5.67
N GLU A 396 -11.08 28.15 4.59
CA GLU A 396 -12.06 28.21 3.49
C GLU A 396 -12.29 26.84 2.84
N LYS A 397 -11.21 26.07 2.59
CA LYS A 397 -11.29 24.72 2.00
C LYS A 397 -12.05 23.73 2.90
N TRP A 398 -11.98 23.91 4.23
CA TRP A 398 -12.43 22.91 5.20
C TRP A 398 -13.67 23.30 6.01
N LYS A 399 -14.16 24.54 5.90
CA LYS A 399 -15.34 25.05 6.64
C LYS A 399 -16.59 24.18 6.56
N ASP A 400 -16.79 23.46 5.45
CA ASP A 400 -17.98 22.61 5.25
C ASP A 400 -17.80 21.18 5.79
N LYS A 401 -16.59 20.84 6.25
CA LYS A 401 -16.21 19.51 6.74
C LYS A 401 -15.66 19.51 8.17
N ASP A 402 -15.35 20.68 8.74
CA ASP A 402 -14.71 20.85 10.04
C ASP A 402 -15.24 22.12 10.73
N ASP A 403 -16.03 21.94 11.78
CA ASP A 403 -16.68 23.05 12.52
C ASP A 403 -15.66 24.00 13.15
N GLU A 404 -14.49 23.51 13.57
CA GLU A 404 -13.45 24.37 14.16
C GLU A 404 -12.81 25.24 13.07
N ALA A 405 -12.64 24.71 11.85
CA ALA A 405 -12.18 25.49 10.71
C ALA A 405 -13.20 26.58 10.33
N LYS A 406 -14.50 26.23 10.34
CA LYS A 406 -15.59 27.18 10.08
C LYS A 406 -15.60 28.31 11.10
N ASN A 407 -15.58 27.99 12.39
CA ASN A 407 -15.60 28.98 13.46
C ASN A 407 -14.41 29.95 13.35
N LYS A 408 -13.20 29.43 13.13
CA LYS A 408 -12.02 30.28 12.96
C LYS A 408 -12.11 31.18 11.73
N LEU A 409 -12.69 30.71 10.62
CA LEU A 409 -12.92 31.52 9.43
C LEU A 409 -13.92 32.66 9.69
N GLU A 410 -14.99 32.38 10.44
CA GLU A 410 -15.98 33.39 10.85
C GLU A 410 -15.33 34.47 11.71
N GLU A 411 -14.54 34.09 12.73
CA GLU A 411 -13.75 35.03 13.56
C GLU A 411 -12.83 35.94 12.72
N ILE A 412 -12.12 35.36 11.75
CA ILE A 412 -11.24 36.10 10.84
C ILE A 412 -12.03 37.11 10.01
N ASN A 413 -13.15 36.69 9.43
CA ASN A 413 -13.96 37.55 8.58
C ASN A 413 -14.64 38.69 9.37
N GLU A 414 -14.98 38.46 10.64
CA GLU A 414 -15.47 39.51 11.54
C GLU A 414 -14.38 40.54 11.86
N ALA A 415 -13.16 40.09 12.15
CA ALA A 415 -12.02 40.97 12.40
C ALA A 415 -11.67 41.82 11.17
N ASP A 416 -11.65 41.21 9.97
CA ASP A 416 -11.36 41.91 8.71
C ASP A 416 -12.41 43.02 8.41
N LYS A 417 -13.69 42.75 8.70
CA LYS A 417 -14.77 43.75 8.58
C LYS A 417 -14.57 44.91 9.55
N ALA A 418 -14.32 44.61 10.83
CA ALA A 418 -14.11 45.62 11.86
C ALA A 418 -12.88 46.52 11.58
N GLU A 419 -11.83 45.98 10.94
CA GLU A 419 -10.67 46.78 10.52
C GLU A 419 -10.98 47.67 9.30
N THR A 420 -11.83 47.20 8.39
CA THR A 420 -12.27 47.97 7.21
C THR A 420 -13.14 49.16 7.63
N ASP A 421 -14.13 48.91 8.50
CA ASP A 421 -15.04 49.95 9.01
C ASP A 421 -14.26 51.05 9.76
N LYS A 422 -13.25 50.68 10.57
CA LYS A 422 -12.37 51.65 11.24
C LYS A 422 -11.54 52.50 10.29
N LYS A 423 -11.09 51.95 9.16
CA LYS A 423 -10.31 52.70 8.16
C LYS A 423 -11.19 53.68 7.38
N ASP A 424 -12.44 53.33 7.14
CA ASP A 424 -13.39 54.21 6.47
C ASP A 424 -13.85 55.37 7.38
N ASP A 425 -14.06 55.13 8.68
CA ASP A 425 -14.36 56.17 9.69
C ASP A 425 -13.20 57.18 9.90
N THR A 426 -11.95 56.77 9.65
CA THR A 426 -10.78 57.68 9.70
C THR A 426 -10.53 58.47 8.42
N LYS A 427 -11.23 58.16 7.32
CA LYS A 427 -11.13 58.92 6.05
C LYS A 427 -12.25 59.96 5.89
N THR A 428 -13.30 59.87 6.70
CA THR A 428 -14.45 60.79 6.71
C THR A 428 -14.36 61.88 7.79
N ASN A 429 -13.33 61.86 8.63
CA ASN A 429 -12.87 62.97 9.48
C ASN A 429 -11.57 63.57 8.92
#